data_AF-A0AAU9JVJ9-F1
#
_entry.id   AF-A0AAU9JVJ9-F1
#
_cell.length_a   1.000
_cell.length_b   1.000
_cell.length_c   1.000
_cell.angle_alpha   90.00
_cell.angle_beta   90.00
_cell.angle_gamma   90.00
#
_symmetry.space_group_name_H-M   'P 1'
#
loop_
_entity.id
_entity.type
_entity.pdbx_description
1 polymer ?
#
loop_
_entity_poly.entity_id
_entity_poly.type
_entity_poly.pdbx_seq_one_letter_code
_entity_poly.pdbx_strand_id
1 'polypeptide(L)'
;MLFGKNTLSRAGLKHRMEQPTPEQEDYEKRKDKWFPLEGIKELIHNIKGNVGLIFCKGGMDKILEIIETSTTPAEAKAGTVSPCTVSVPPGPTGMDPSQTAFFQDLGIST
;
A
#
# COMPACT_ATOMS: atom_id res chain seq x y z
N MET A 1 -12.56 -2.87 4.02
CA MET A 1 -11.09 -2.94 4.00
C MET A 1 -10.65 -3.99 5.02
N LEU A 2 -9.68 -4.83 4.69
CA LEU A 2 -9.13 -5.86 5.56
C LEU A 2 -7.64 -5.63 5.72
N PHE A 3 -7.21 -5.42 6.96
CA PHE A 3 -5.80 -5.42 7.34
C PHE A 3 -5.49 -6.70 8.10
N GLY A 4 -4.31 -7.24 7.88
CA GLY A 4 -3.88 -8.45 8.55
C GLY A 4 -2.40 -8.68 8.34
N LYS A 5 -1.82 -9.56 9.17
CA LYS A 5 -0.43 -9.98 8.98
C LYS A 5 -0.30 -10.62 7.60
N ASN A 6 0.64 -10.16 6.79
CA ASN A 6 0.84 -10.66 5.42
C ASN A 6 0.94 -12.20 5.35
N THR A 7 1.52 -12.84 6.38
CA THR A 7 1.59 -14.30 6.46
C THR A 7 0.21 -14.95 6.56
N LEU A 8 -0.71 -14.37 7.33
CA LEU A 8 -2.08 -14.87 7.47
C LEU A 8 -2.88 -14.63 6.19
N SER A 9 -2.78 -13.43 5.61
CA SER A 9 -3.46 -13.12 4.34
C SER A 9 -2.98 -14.05 3.22
N ARG A 10 -1.67 -14.30 3.12
CA ARG A 10 -1.11 -15.25 2.13
C ARG A 10 -1.55 -16.69 2.39
N ALA A 11 -1.58 -17.13 3.66
CA ALA A 11 -2.03 -18.47 4.01
C ALA A 11 -3.51 -18.68 3.65
N GLY A 12 -4.37 -17.71 3.96
CA GLY A 12 -5.80 -17.76 3.59
C GLY A 12 -6.01 -17.77 2.08
N LEU A 13 -5.26 -16.97 1.32
CA LEU A 13 -5.34 -16.95 -0.15
C LEU A 13 -4.83 -18.26 -0.78
N LYS A 14 -3.77 -18.87 -0.23
CA LYS A 14 -3.29 -20.20 -0.65
C LYS A 14 -4.33 -21.28 -0.38
N HIS A 15 -4.91 -21.26 0.83
CA HIS A 15 -5.94 -22.22 1.19
C HIS A 15 -7.20 -22.09 0.31
N ARG A 16 -7.54 -20.87 -0.14
CA ARG A 16 -8.65 -20.63 -1.08
C ARG A 16 -8.36 -21.14 -2.50
N MET A 17 -7.09 -21.26 -2.90
CA MET A 17 -6.69 -21.85 -4.19
C MET A 17 -6.77 -23.36 -4.19
N GLU A 18 -6.45 -24.00 -3.06
CA GLU A 18 -6.51 -25.46 -2.93
C GLU A 18 -7.94 -25.95 -3.23
N GLN A 19 -8.04 -26.97 -4.08
CA GLN A 19 -9.33 -27.60 -4.36
C GLN A 19 -9.81 -28.29 -3.09
N PRO A 20 -11.07 -28.09 -2.67
CA PRO A 20 -11.61 -28.79 -1.52
C PRO A 20 -11.65 -30.29 -1.83
N THR A 21 -10.88 -31.09 -1.10
CA THR A 21 -10.91 -32.55 -1.19
C THR A 21 -11.96 -33.11 -0.23
N PRO A 22 -12.57 -34.28 -0.53
CA PRO A 22 -13.62 -34.87 0.30
C PRO A 22 -13.20 -35.24 1.73
N GLU A 23 -11.90 -35.25 2.02
CA GLU A 23 -11.32 -35.60 3.32
C GLU A 23 -11.30 -34.43 4.32
N GLN A 24 -11.62 -33.21 3.89
CA GLN A 24 -11.58 -32.02 4.75
C GLN A 24 -12.95 -31.73 5.38
N GLU A 25 -12.98 -31.41 6.69
CA GLU A 25 -14.21 -31.05 7.43
C GLU A 25 -14.98 -29.87 6.79
N ASP A 26 -14.29 -28.97 6.11
CA ASP A 26 -14.89 -27.80 5.43
C ASP A 26 -15.34 -28.07 3.97
N TYR A 27 -15.33 -29.33 3.52
CA TYR A 27 -15.66 -29.71 2.15
C TYR A 27 -17.07 -29.26 1.73
N GLU A 28 -18.08 -29.52 2.56
CA GLU A 28 -19.48 -29.21 2.23
C GLU A 28 -19.74 -27.71 2.03
N LYS A 29 -19.04 -26.85 2.79
CA LYS A 29 -19.19 -25.39 2.70
C LYS A 29 -18.45 -24.80 1.50
N ARG A 30 -17.37 -25.44 1.08
CA ARG A 30 -16.49 -24.95 0.00
C ARG A 30 -16.89 -25.45 -1.37
N LYS A 31 -17.47 -26.66 -1.47
CA LYS A 31 -17.88 -27.28 -2.73
C LYS A 31 -18.77 -26.37 -3.58
N ASP A 32 -19.70 -25.67 -2.94
CA ASP A 32 -20.69 -24.83 -3.63
C ASP A 32 -20.13 -23.47 -4.10
N LYS A 33 -19.13 -22.93 -3.37
CA LYS A 33 -18.60 -21.56 -3.58
C LYS A 33 -17.23 -21.51 -4.23
N TRP A 34 -16.61 -22.67 -4.52
CA TRP A 34 -15.27 -22.71 -5.07
C TRP A 34 -15.29 -22.57 -6.59
N PHE A 35 -14.54 -21.58 -7.08
CA PHE A 35 -14.24 -21.38 -8.49
C PHE A 35 -12.77 -21.02 -8.63
N PRO A 36 -12.13 -21.40 -9.76
CA PRO A 36 -10.74 -21.04 -10.03
C PRO A 36 -10.65 -19.55 -10.36
N LEU A 37 -9.80 -18.83 -9.64
CA LEU A 37 -9.36 -17.49 -10.01
C LEU A 37 -7.85 -17.48 -10.18
N GLU A 38 -7.39 -17.38 -11.42
CA GLU A 38 -5.96 -17.27 -11.72
C GLU A 38 -5.34 -15.98 -11.15
N GLY A 39 -6.10 -14.88 -11.11
CA GLY A 39 -5.62 -13.58 -10.61
C GLY A 39 -5.21 -13.56 -9.13
N ILE A 40 -5.58 -14.57 -8.33
CA ILE A 40 -5.13 -14.65 -6.93
C ILE A 40 -3.63 -14.97 -6.87
N LYS A 41 -3.05 -15.65 -7.88
CA LYS A 41 -1.61 -15.96 -7.92
C LYS A 41 -0.78 -14.69 -8.00
N GLU A 42 -1.19 -13.76 -8.86
CA GLU A 42 -0.57 -12.45 -9.01
C GLU A 42 -0.73 -11.62 -7.72
N LEU A 43 -1.92 -11.67 -7.11
CA LEU A 43 -2.18 -10.97 -5.85
C LEU A 43 -1.25 -11.42 -4.71
N ILE A 44 -0.98 -12.73 -4.58
CA ILE A 44 -0.08 -13.25 -3.53
C ILE A 44 1.36 -12.71 -3.70
N HIS A 45 1.80 -12.44 -4.93
CA HIS A 45 3.12 -11.85 -5.17
C HIS A 45 3.19 -10.39 -4.68
N ASN A 46 2.09 -9.65 -4.80
CA ASN A 46 2.01 -8.22 -4.50
C ASN A 46 1.76 -7.91 -3.01
N ILE A 47 1.34 -8.89 -2.20
CA ILE A 47 1.20 -8.71 -0.73
C ILE A 47 2.59 -8.76 -0.06
N LYS A 48 3.26 -7.61 -0.05
CA LYS A 48 4.58 -7.36 0.58
C LYS A 48 4.57 -5.99 1.27
N GLY A 49 5.25 -5.86 2.41
CA GLY A 49 5.29 -4.59 3.16
C GLY A 49 3.98 -4.28 3.89
N ASN A 50 3.64 -3.00 4.02
CA ASN A 50 2.42 -2.57 4.69
C ASN A 50 1.25 -2.47 3.69
N VAL A 51 0.56 -3.58 3.44
CA VAL A 51 -0.51 -3.68 2.45
C VAL A 51 -1.82 -4.07 3.11
N GLY A 52 -2.91 -3.41 2.70
CA GLY A 52 -4.29 -3.76 3.06
C GLY A 52 -5.10 -4.14 1.81
N LEU A 53 -6.12 -4.96 1.99
CA LEU A 53 -7.04 -5.36 0.91
C LEU A 53 -8.33 -4.55 1.00
N ILE A 54 -8.70 -3.86 -0.07
CA ILE A 54 -9.96 -3.12 -0.15
C ILE A 54 -10.93 -3.93 -1.01
N PHE A 55 -12.05 -4.34 -0.42
CA PHE A 55 -13.14 -5.01 -1.13
C PHE A 55 -14.24 -3.98 -1.39
N CYS A 56 -14.58 -3.79 -2.66
CA CYS A 56 -15.57 -2.81 -3.09
C CYS A 56 -16.61 -3.46 -3.99
N LYS A 57 -17.84 -2.95 -3.92
CA LYS A 57 -18.93 -3.32 -4.84
C LYS A 57 -19.09 -2.34 -6.01
N GLY A 58 -18.44 -1.17 -5.95
CA GLY A 58 -18.48 -0.13 -6.97
C GLY A 58 -17.39 -0.28 -8.03
N GLY A 59 -17.46 0.55 -9.09
CA GLY A 59 -16.42 0.64 -10.12
C GLY A 59 -15.11 1.19 -9.58
N MET A 60 -13.99 0.74 -10.17
CA MET A 60 -12.63 1.08 -9.73
C MET A 60 -12.34 2.58 -9.76
N ASP A 61 -12.86 3.31 -10.75
CA ASP A 61 -12.61 4.75 -10.93
C ASP A 61 -13.09 5.57 -9.72
N LYS A 62 -14.31 5.31 -9.25
CA LYS A 62 -14.89 6.01 -8.09
C LYS A 62 -14.11 5.76 -6.81
N ILE A 63 -13.53 4.57 -6.67
CA ILE A 63 -12.76 4.20 -5.47
C ILE A 63 -11.42 4.92 -5.48
N LEU A 64 -10.77 5.01 -6.65
CA LEU A 64 -9.53 5.76 -6.80
C LEU A 64 -9.74 7.25 -6.46
N GLU A 65 -10.80 7.86 -6.96
CA GLU A 65 -11.16 9.26 -6.65
C GLU A 65 -11.37 9.48 -5.14
N ILE A 66 -12.05 8.56 -4.46
CA ILE A 66 -12.25 8.63 -3.00
C ILE A 66 -10.91 8.50 -2.24
N ILE A 67 -10.01 7.64 -2.71
CA ILE A 67 -8.69 7.45 -2.07
C ILE A 67 -7.82 8.71 -2.26
N GLU A 68 -7.81 9.27 -3.46
CA GLU A 68 -7.04 10.48 -3.76
C GLU A 68 -7.54 11.68 -2.93
N THR A 69 -8.86 11.86 -2.83
CA THR A 69 -9.46 12.93 -2.01
C THR A 69 -9.29 12.73 -0.50
N SER A 70 -9.14 11.49 -0.05
CA SER A 70 -8.92 11.16 1.37
C SER A 70 -7.45 11.20 1.79
N THR A 71 -6.54 11.66 0.92
CA THR A 71 -5.11 11.75 1.24
C THR A 71 -4.79 13.08 1.94
N THR A 72 -4.24 13.01 3.14
CA THR A 72 -3.80 14.18 3.90
C THR A 72 -2.31 14.46 3.68
N PRO A 73 -1.90 15.73 3.52
CA PRO A 73 -0.49 16.07 3.41
C PRO A 73 0.25 15.70 4.70
N ALA A 74 1.39 15.06 4.55
CA ALA A 74 2.27 14.68 5.65
C ALA A 74 3.70 15.11 5.34
N GLU A 75 4.44 15.44 6.39
CA GLU A 75 5.84 15.80 6.33
C GLU A 75 6.72 14.61 5.88
N ALA A 76 7.75 14.93 5.10
CA ALA A 76 8.68 13.92 4.57
C ALA A 76 9.51 13.29 5.69
N LYS A 77 9.67 11.98 5.65
CA LYS A 77 10.45 11.23 6.66
C LYS A 77 11.88 11.01 6.18
N ALA A 78 12.85 11.35 7.02
CA ALA A 78 14.27 11.11 6.74
C ALA A 78 14.53 9.62 6.46
N GLY A 79 15.40 9.32 5.49
CA GLY A 79 15.74 7.96 5.08
C GLY A 79 14.72 7.27 4.17
N THR A 80 13.64 7.94 3.78
CA THR A 80 12.68 7.41 2.79
C THR A 80 12.91 8.03 1.41
N VAL A 81 12.64 7.25 0.35
CA VAL A 81 12.69 7.75 -1.03
C VAL A 81 11.49 8.65 -1.26
N SER A 82 11.71 9.84 -1.80
CA SER A 82 10.63 10.78 -2.09
C SER A 82 9.70 10.24 -3.18
N PRO A 83 8.36 10.23 -2.97
CA PRO A 83 7.41 9.80 -3.98
C PRO A 83 7.17 10.86 -5.07
N CYS A 84 7.53 12.12 -4.82
CA CYS A 84 7.36 13.23 -5.74
C CYS A 84 8.60 14.14 -5.75
N THR A 85 8.69 15.04 -6.72
CA THR A 85 9.74 16.05 -6.79
C THR A 85 9.61 17.03 -5.63
N VAL A 86 10.69 17.23 -4.88
CA VAL A 86 10.75 18.20 -3.78
C VAL A 86 11.47 19.44 -4.28
N SER A 87 10.87 20.61 -4.12
CA SER A 87 11.43 21.91 -4.51
C SER A 87 11.28 22.93 -3.38
N VAL A 88 12.29 23.78 -3.21
CA VAL A 88 12.26 24.89 -2.27
C VAL A 88 12.04 26.20 -3.04
N PRO A 89 10.99 26.99 -2.73
CA PRO A 89 10.76 28.26 -3.41
C PRO A 89 11.80 29.32 -3.02
N PRO A 90 12.12 30.27 -3.91
CA PRO A 90 13.02 31.38 -3.58
C PRO A 90 12.37 32.33 -2.57
N GLY A 91 13.12 32.73 -1.54
CA GLY A 91 12.66 33.69 -0.54
C GLY A 91 13.53 33.71 0.71
N PRO A 92 13.36 34.72 1.59
CA PRO A 92 14.07 34.78 2.87
C PRO A 92 13.59 33.64 3.78
N THR A 93 14.52 32.83 4.29
CA THR A 93 14.22 31.69 5.18
C THR A 93 13.91 32.10 6.62
N GLY A 94 14.26 33.34 7.00
CA GLY A 94 14.07 33.86 8.36
C GLY A 94 14.92 33.17 9.43
N MET A 95 15.92 32.36 9.03
CA MET A 95 16.85 31.69 9.92
C MET A 95 18.08 32.55 10.22
N ASP A 96 18.73 32.30 11.35
CA ASP A 96 19.97 32.98 11.72
C ASP A 96 21.09 32.70 10.70
N PRO A 97 21.89 33.70 10.29
CA PRO A 97 22.95 33.54 9.28
C PRO A 97 23.97 32.44 9.58
N SER A 98 24.12 32.07 10.86
CA SER A 98 25.06 31.04 11.31
C SER A 98 24.67 29.62 10.89
N GLN A 99 23.43 29.38 10.45
CA GLN A 99 22.90 28.06 10.08
C GLN A 99 22.83 27.80 8.56
N THR A 100 23.52 28.60 7.75
CA THR A 100 23.53 28.50 6.29
C THR A 100 24.25 27.25 5.75
N ALA A 101 25.18 26.67 6.52
CA ALA A 101 25.93 25.48 6.12
C ALA A 101 25.03 24.26 5.80
N PHE A 102 23.94 24.08 6.55
CA PHE A 102 23.01 22.97 6.36
C PHE A 102 22.35 22.96 4.98
N PHE A 103 21.99 24.14 4.45
CA PHE A 103 21.38 24.26 3.13
C PHE A 103 22.39 23.99 2.01
N GLN A 104 23.65 24.38 2.22
CA GLN A 104 24.74 24.07 1.28
C GLN A 104 25.00 22.56 1.20
N ASP A 105 24.98 21.85 2.33
CA ASP A 105 25.12 20.39 2.38
C ASP A 105 23.96 19.67 1.65
N LEU A 106 22.77 20.26 1.66
CA LEU A 106 21.60 19.78 0.91
C LEU A 106 21.61 20.18 -0.57
N GLY A 107 22.64 20.89 -1.05
CA GLY A 107 22.73 21.38 -2.43
C GLY A 107 21.76 22.52 -2.74
N ILE A 108 21.22 23.18 -1.73
CA ILE A 108 20.34 24.34 -1.86
C ILE A 108 21.22 25.60 -1.82
N SER A 109 21.18 26.40 -2.89
CA SER A 109 21.83 27.71 -2.91
C SER A 109 21.06 28.68 -2.01
N THR A 110 21.67 29.02 -0.88
CA THR A 110 21.16 29.92 0.17
C THR A 110 21.89 31.25 0.18
#